data_AF-A0A9R1JJ11-F1
#
_entry.id   AF-A0A9R1JJ11-F1
#
_cell.length_a   1.000
_cell.length_b   1.000
_cell.length_c   1.000
_cell.angle_alpha   90.00
_cell.angle_beta   90.00
_cell.angle_gamma   90.00
#
_symmetry.space_group_name_H-M   'P 1'
#
loop_
_entity.id
_entity.type
_entity.pdbx_description
1 polymer ?
#
loop_
_entity_poly.entity_id
_entity_poly.type
_entity_poly.pdbx_seq_one_letter_code
_entity_poly.pdbx_strand_id
1 'polypeptide(L)'
;MAAKITACFTFLKEALILPTLNPKLFAPVLLFFAVTAFLDPLVHVVFVQPLGDGMASRLTEINNTDPSSAEYGKLVEKFMETEEMKQVGKRMLRITIAQFTVGPALGLVKQILALFAASTTYSGDRYSLAGLLSELVSGRISLKGPSITIAVVGALDFAGAVLAALRYHVMGGRSGVLSVQGLVSLLAHLASLCFTVIALVGVAASVADSRKCRGVRALRQAWRLVTRVRRKEGLVLVLVAYLGPTVVAPLHRFALGYSKSSMAACLCLMAVYALLSGAQQLFSLAAATVYYYQAMENKE
;
A
#
# COMPACT_ATOMS: atom_id res chain seq x y z
N MET A 1 12.52 23.89 24.48
CA MET A 1 12.51 22.58 23.80
C MET A 1 11.25 22.37 22.96
N ALA A 2 10.06 22.77 23.45
CA ALA A 2 8.78 22.69 22.73
C ALA A 2 8.80 23.32 21.32
N ALA A 3 9.34 24.55 21.14
CA ALA A 3 9.38 25.23 19.84
C ALA A 3 10.14 24.46 18.73
N LYS A 4 11.21 23.71 19.08
CA LYS A 4 11.96 22.88 18.12
C LYS A 4 11.20 21.60 17.74
N ILE A 5 10.36 21.09 18.65
CA ILE A 5 9.47 19.96 18.37
C ILE A 5 8.35 20.43 17.44
N THR A 6 7.74 21.59 17.71
CA THR A 6 6.68 22.18 16.87
C THR A 6 7.14 22.37 15.43
N ALA A 7 8.39 22.80 15.21
CA ALA A 7 9.00 22.93 13.87
C ALA A 7 9.11 21.59 13.10
N CYS A 8 9.23 20.45 13.80
CA CYS A 8 9.38 19.13 13.18
C CYS A 8 8.05 18.53 12.69
N PHE A 9 6.92 19.11 13.10
CA PHE A 9 5.57 18.68 12.73
C PHE A 9 4.84 19.68 11.81
N THR A 10 5.48 20.79 11.43
CA THR A 10 4.84 21.83 10.60
C THR A 10 4.38 21.29 9.26
N PHE A 11 5.22 20.49 8.59
CA PHE A 11 4.86 19.87 7.31
C PHE A 11 3.65 18.93 7.42
N LEU A 12 3.50 18.22 8.55
CA LEU A 12 2.35 17.36 8.81
C LEU A 12 1.07 18.17 9.03
N LYS A 13 1.18 19.30 9.74
CA LYS A 13 0.06 20.22 9.92
C LYS A 13 -0.41 20.78 8.58
N GLU A 14 0.52 21.23 7.75
CA GLU A 14 0.20 21.73 6.40
C GLU A 14 -0.39 20.63 5.50
N ALA A 15 0.16 19.42 5.58
CA ALA A 15 -0.38 18.27 4.85
C ALA A 15 -1.83 17.92 5.25
N LEU A 16 -2.19 18.13 6.52
CA LEU A 16 -3.55 17.91 7.01
C LEU A 16 -4.52 19.01 6.55
N ILE A 17 -4.02 20.22 6.29
CA ILE A 17 -4.83 21.35 5.85
C ILE A 17 -5.07 21.31 4.33
N LEU A 18 -4.14 20.75 3.54
CA LEU A 18 -4.24 20.65 2.08
C LEU A 18 -5.63 20.23 1.54
N PRO A 19 -6.26 19.15 2.06
CA PRO A 19 -7.60 18.75 1.63
C PRO A 19 -8.69 19.81 1.83
N THR A 20 -8.57 20.63 2.88
CA THR A 20 -9.53 21.70 3.18
C THR A 20 -9.37 22.91 2.26
N LEU A 21 -8.18 23.10 1.67
CA LEU A 21 -7.89 24.18 0.72
C LEU A 21 -8.46 23.90 -0.67
N ASN A 22 -8.60 22.63 -1.06
CA ASN A 22 -9.18 22.23 -2.33
C ASN A 22 -10.09 20.98 -2.20
N PRO A 23 -11.25 21.11 -1.54
CA PRO A 23 -12.15 19.97 -1.31
C PRO A 23 -12.70 19.38 -2.60
N LYS A 24 -12.83 20.18 -3.67
CA LYS A 24 -13.30 19.74 -5.00
C LYS A 24 -12.37 18.72 -5.66
N LEU A 25 -11.10 18.68 -5.26
CA LEU A 25 -10.12 17.71 -5.73
C LEU A 25 -9.91 16.59 -4.71
N PHE A 26 -9.74 16.93 -3.44
CA PHE A 26 -9.39 15.93 -2.41
C PHE A 26 -10.56 15.03 -2.01
N ALA A 27 -11.80 15.51 -2.00
CA ALA A 27 -12.96 14.66 -1.67
C ALA A 27 -13.15 13.48 -2.64
N PRO A 28 -13.16 13.69 -3.98
CA PRO A 28 -13.29 12.56 -4.90
C PRO A 28 -12.02 11.68 -4.94
N VAL A 29 -10.83 12.23 -4.71
CA VAL A 29 -9.60 11.42 -4.57
C VAL A 29 -9.67 10.54 -3.32
N LEU A 30 -10.12 11.08 -2.18
CA LEU A 30 -10.34 10.29 -0.96
C LEU A 30 -11.37 9.20 -1.18
N LEU A 31 -12.49 9.50 -1.85
CA LEU A 31 -13.50 8.50 -2.19
C LEU A 31 -12.92 7.39 -3.07
N PHE A 32 -12.14 7.73 -4.08
CA PHE A 32 -11.46 6.74 -4.92
C PHE A 32 -10.52 5.84 -4.10
N PHE A 33 -9.75 6.42 -3.17
CA PHE A 33 -8.89 5.67 -2.26
C PHE A 33 -9.68 4.75 -1.34
N ALA A 34 -10.79 5.21 -0.79
CA ALA A 34 -11.65 4.44 0.10
C ALA A 34 -12.32 3.28 -0.66
N VAL A 35 -12.91 3.53 -1.82
CA VAL A 35 -13.55 2.48 -2.65
C VAL A 35 -12.55 1.39 -2.99
N THR A 36 -11.37 1.76 -3.47
CA THR A 36 -10.32 0.79 -3.81
C THR A 36 -9.76 0.04 -2.59
N ALA A 37 -9.65 0.69 -1.42
CA ALA A 37 -9.27 0.04 -0.17
C ALA A 37 -10.37 -0.88 0.40
N PHE A 38 -11.63 -0.66 0.01
CA PHE A 38 -12.76 -1.51 0.37
C PHE A 38 -12.86 -2.75 -0.52
N LEU A 39 -12.59 -2.59 -1.82
CA LEU A 39 -12.71 -3.67 -2.81
C LEU A 39 -11.81 -4.86 -2.52
N ASP A 40 -10.57 -4.65 -2.09
CA ASP A 40 -9.62 -5.75 -1.87
C ASP A 40 -10.04 -6.67 -0.69
N PRO A 41 -10.33 -6.14 0.51
CA PRO A 41 -10.96 -6.91 1.58
C PRO A 41 -12.31 -7.53 1.19
N LEU A 42 -13.14 -6.81 0.41
CA LEU A 42 -14.44 -7.30 -0.04
C LEU A 42 -14.28 -8.56 -0.89
N VAL A 43 -13.33 -8.56 -1.83
CA VAL A 43 -13.02 -9.75 -2.65
C VAL A 43 -12.61 -10.92 -1.77
N HIS A 44 -11.80 -10.66 -0.74
CA HIS A 44 -11.41 -11.69 0.20
C HIS A 44 -12.60 -12.29 0.95
N VAL A 45 -13.49 -11.47 1.53
CA VAL A 45 -14.65 -11.94 2.31
C VAL A 45 -15.70 -12.62 1.44
N VAL A 46 -15.97 -12.09 0.23
CA VAL A 46 -17.06 -12.58 -0.63
C VAL A 46 -16.65 -13.78 -1.47
N PHE A 47 -15.40 -13.82 -1.96
CA PHE A 47 -14.97 -14.86 -2.89
C PHE A 47 -13.94 -15.81 -2.30
N VAL A 48 -12.91 -15.32 -1.62
CA VAL A 48 -11.79 -16.15 -1.17
C VAL A 48 -12.18 -16.97 0.08
N GLN A 49 -12.79 -16.32 1.07
CA GLN A 49 -13.12 -16.93 2.34
C GLN A 49 -14.13 -18.09 2.19
N PRO A 50 -15.22 -17.99 1.42
CA PRO A 50 -16.16 -19.12 1.25
C PRO A 50 -15.53 -20.31 0.51
N LEU A 51 -14.64 -20.05 -0.45
CA LEU A 51 -13.88 -21.12 -1.11
C LEU A 51 -12.96 -21.83 -0.11
N GLY A 52 -12.30 -21.08 0.77
CA GLY A 52 -11.46 -21.63 1.84
C GLY A 52 -12.24 -22.40 2.90
N ASP A 53 -13.35 -21.85 3.39
CA ASP A 53 -14.24 -22.51 4.37
C ASP A 53 -14.83 -23.80 3.79
N GLY A 54 -15.22 -23.80 2.50
CA GLY A 54 -15.69 -24.98 1.79
C GLY A 54 -14.61 -26.08 1.71
N MET A 55 -13.38 -25.73 1.35
CA MET A 55 -12.25 -26.67 1.38
C MET A 55 -11.97 -27.22 2.77
N ALA A 56 -11.95 -26.35 3.79
CA ALA A 56 -11.68 -26.73 5.17
C ALA A 56 -12.71 -27.73 5.69
N SER A 57 -14.01 -27.49 5.42
CA SER A 57 -15.09 -28.39 5.85
C SER A 57 -14.95 -29.80 5.27
N ARG A 58 -14.59 -29.91 3.97
CA ARG A 58 -14.35 -31.21 3.32
C ARG A 58 -13.10 -31.89 3.85
N LEU A 59 -12.04 -31.12 4.13
CA LEU A 59 -10.82 -31.67 4.71
C LEU A 59 -11.07 -32.20 6.13
N THR A 60 -11.90 -31.52 6.92
CA THR A 60 -12.33 -32.02 8.23
C THR A 60 -13.18 -33.28 8.12
N GLU A 61 -14.03 -33.40 7.09
CA GLU A 61 -14.82 -34.61 6.83
C GLU A 61 -13.92 -35.82 6.52
N ILE A 62 -12.92 -35.63 5.65
CA ILE A 62 -11.90 -36.65 5.35
C ILE A 62 -11.13 -37.04 6.62
N ASN A 63 -10.70 -36.05 7.40
CA ASN A 63 -9.88 -36.28 8.59
C ASN A 63 -10.64 -36.98 9.73
N ASN A 64 -11.97 -36.86 9.76
CA ASN A 64 -12.83 -37.51 10.75
C ASN A 64 -13.34 -38.89 10.28
N THR A 65 -13.06 -39.30 9.04
CA THR A 65 -13.45 -40.60 8.49
C THR A 65 -12.36 -41.63 8.77
N ASP A 66 -12.74 -42.86 9.14
CA ASP A 66 -11.79 -43.94 9.42
C ASP A 66 -10.92 -44.24 8.17
N PRO A 67 -9.58 -44.11 8.25
CA PRO A 67 -8.67 -44.35 7.13
C PRO A 67 -8.73 -45.76 6.54
N SER A 68 -9.19 -46.73 7.33
CA SER A 68 -9.32 -48.13 6.91
C SER A 68 -10.65 -48.44 6.20
N SER A 69 -11.58 -47.48 6.17
CA SER A 69 -12.88 -47.64 5.54
C SER A 69 -12.83 -47.45 4.02
N ALA A 70 -13.69 -48.18 3.30
CA ALA A 70 -13.88 -47.97 1.86
C ALA A 70 -14.49 -46.58 1.55
N GLU A 71 -15.13 -45.96 2.54
CA GLU A 71 -15.69 -44.61 2.44
C GLU A 71 -14.59 -43.54 2.40
N TYR A 72 -13.51 -43.71 3.16
CA TYR A 72 -12.34 -42.83 3.12
C TYR A 72 -11.71 -42.79 1.72
N GLY A 73 -11.49 -43.95 1.11
CA GLY A 73 -10.93 -44.05 -0.25
C GLY A 73 -11.79 -43.29 -1.27
N LYS A 74 -13.12 -43.46 -1.21
CA LYS A 74 -14.07 -42.73 -2.06
C LYS A 74 -14.07 -41.23 -1.78
N LEU A 75 -13.94 -40.80 -0.53
CA LEU A 75 -13.93 -39.37 -0.16
C LEU A 75 -12.66 -38.68 -0.67
N VAL A 76 -11.50 -39.34 -0.53
CA VAL A 76 -10.21 -38.83 -1.01
C VAL A 76 -10.15 -38.79 -2.54
N GLU A 77 -10.59 -39.85 -3.21
CA GLU A 77 -10.69 -39.90 -4.67
C GLU A 77 -11.64 -38.83 -5.19
N LYS A 78 -12.84 -38.71 -4.59
CA LYS A 78 -13.80 -37.66 -4.90
C LYS A 78 -13.24 -36.27 -4.64
N PHE A 79 -12.41 -36.05 -3.62
CA PHE A 79 -11.79 -34.75 -3.31
C PHE A 79 -10.64 -34.39 -4.26
N MET A 80 -9.84 -35.37 -4.67
CA MET A 80 -8.70 -35.19 -5.59
C MET A 80 -9.14 -35.08 -7.06
N GLU A 81 -10.18 -35.81 -7.46
CA GLU A 81 -10.66 -35.87 -8.84
C GLU A 81 -11.91 -35.00 -9.10
N THR A 82 -12.43 -34.28 -8.10
CA THR A 82 -13.57 -33.40 -8.36
C THR A 82 -13.18 -32.28 -9.32
N GLU A 83 -13.93 -32.14 -10.41
CA GLU A 83 -13.94 -30.91 -11.22
C GLU A 83 -14.20 -29.68 -10.33
N GLU A 84 -14.87 -29.82 -9.18
CA GLU A 84 -15.01 -28.77 -8.17
C GLU A 84 -13.66 -28.27 -7.63
N MET A 85 -12.71 -29.15 -7.27
CA MET A 85 -11.40 -28.74 -6.74
C MET A 85 -10.58 -27.99 -7.80
N LYS A 86 -10.60 -28.52 -9.03
CA LYS A 86 -10.01 -27.86 -10.21
C LYS A 86 -10.69 -26.52 -10.51
N GLN A 87 -12.00 -26.42 -10.32
CA GLN A 87 -12.76 -25.18 -10.50
C GLN A 87 -12.47 -24.16 -9.39
N VAL A 88 -12.30 -24.60 -8.14
CA VAL A 88 -11.85 -23.76 -7.01
C VAL A 88 -10.45 -23.23 -7.30
N GLY A 89 -9.51 -24.09 -7.70
CA GLY A 89 -8.16 -23.69 -8.11
C GLY A 89 -8.17 -22.68 -9.27
N LYS A 90 -8.99 -22.91 -10.29
CA LYS A 90 -9.18 -21.98 -11.42
C LYS A 90 -9.81 -20.65 -11.00
N ARG A 91 -10.71 -20.63 -10.01
CA ARG A 91 -11.30 -19.39 -9.46
C ARG A 91 -10.26 -18.61 -8.65
N MET A 92 -9.53 -19.28 -7.76
CA MET A 92 -8.43 -18.67 -7.00
C MET A 92 -7.37 -18.11 -7.93
N LEU A 93 -6.92 -18.87 -8.93
CA LEU A 93 -5.96 -18.41 -9.91
C LEU A 93 -6.43 -17.14 -10.64
N ARG A 94 -7.70 -17.08 -11.06
CA ARG A 94 -8.27 -15.89 -11.70
C ARG A 94 -8.30 -14.68 -10.77
N ILE A 95 -8.69 -14.87 -9.50
CA ILE A 95 -8.68 -13.81 -8.49
C ILE A 95 -7.25 -13.29 -8.29
N THR A 96 -6.28 -14.18 -8.13
CA THR A 96 -4.86 -13.84 -7.99
C THR A 96 -4.35 -13.07 -9.21
N ILE A 97 -4.58 -13.57 -10.43
CA ILE A 97 -4.18 -12.88 -11.66
C ILE A 97 -4.82 -11.48 -11.74
N ALA A 98 -6.10 -11.35 -11.39
CA ALA A 98 -6.78 -10.06 -11.36
C ALA A 98 -6.15 -9.10 -10.34
N GLN A 99 -5.84 -9.57 -9.12
CA GLN A 99 -5.17 -8.75 -8.11
C GLN A 99 -3.77 -8.32 -8.54
N PHE A 100 -2.98 -9.22 -9.15
CA PHE A 100 -1.63 -8.91 -9.64
C PHE A 100 -1.61 -7.96 -10.85
N THR A 101 -2.69 -7.89 -11.62
CA THR A 101 -2.79 -7.01 -12.79
C THR A 101 -3.43 -5.67 -12.46
N VAL A 102 -4.55 -5.68 -11.75
CA VAL A 102 -5.34 -4.49 -11.43
C VAL A 102 -4.77 -3.72 -10.23
N GLY A 103 -4.27 -4.43 -9.22
CA GLY A 103 -3.74 -3.84 -7.99
C GLY A 103 -2.61 -2.83 -8.22
N PRO A 104 -1.53 -3.21 -8.94
CA PRO A 104 -0.45 -2.28 -9.26
C PRO A 104 -0.91 -1.07 -10.06
N ALA A 105 -1.77 -1.28 -11.08
CA ALA A 105 -2.31 -0.18 -11.89
C ALA A 105 -3.11 0.82 -11.04
N LEU A 106 -3.97 0.35 -10.14
CA LEU A 106 -4.67 1.22 -9.18
C LEU A 106 -3.69 1.94 -8.25
N GLY A 107 -2.64 1.26 -7.79
CA GLY A 107 -1.57 1.88 -7.01
C GLY A 107 -0.88 3.04 -7.72
N LEU A 108 -0.57 2.88 -9.01
CA LEU A 108 -0.01 3.94 -9.85
C LEU A 108 -0.97 5.14 -9.93
N VAL A 109 -2.23 4.88 -10.26
CA VAL A 109 -3.25 5.93 -10.40
C VAL A 109 -3.44 6.69 -9.09
N LYS A 110 -3.50 5.99 -7.95
CA LYS A 110 -3.57 6.59 -6.61
C LYS A 110 -2.40 7.52 -6.35
N GLN A 111 -1.17 7.05 -6.56
CA GLN A 111 0.05 7.84 -6.31
C GLN A 111 0.09 9.08 -7.20
N ILE A 112 -0.20 8.94 -8.50
CA ILE A 112 -0.24 10.05 -9.45
C ILE A 112 -1.28 11.08 -9.00
N LEU A 113 -2.53 10.67 -8.80
CA LEU A 113 -3.61 11.59 -8.44
C LEU A 113 -3.34 12.33 -7.13
N ALA A 114 -2.94 11.62 -6.08
CA ALA A 114 -2.70 12.22 -4.77
C ALA A 114 -1.50 13.18 -4.79
N LEU A 115 -0.40 12.82 -5.45
CA LEU A 115 0.79 13.67 -5.50
C LEU A 115 0.57 14.90 -6.37
N PHE A 116 -0.10 14.78 -7.51
CA PHE A 116 -0.49 15.94 -8.31
C PHE A 116 -1.51 16.82 -7.59
N ALA A 117 -2.49 16.23 -6.90
CA ALA A 117 -3.44 17.00 -6.09
C ALA A 117 -2.73 17.79 -4.98
N ALA A 118 -1.82 17.15 -4.25
CA ALA A 118 -1.01 17.80 -3.22
C ALA A 118 -0.09 18.87 -3.80
N SER A 119 0.61 18.59 -4.92
CA SER A 119 1.57 19.52 -5.54
C SER A 119 0.88 20.76 -6.09
N THR A 120 -0.18 20.58 -6.90
CA THR A 120 -0.93 21.70 -7.48
C THR A 120 -1.59 22.56 -6.39
N THR A 121 -2.21 21.93 -5.39
CA THR A 121 -2.85 22.67 -4.29
C THR A 121 -1.83 23.39 -3.41
N TYR A 122 -0.66 22.79 -3.15
CA TYR A 122 0.42 23.45 -2.40
C TYR A 122 0.99 24.66 -3.17
N SER A 123 1.14 24.54 -4.50
CA SER A 123 1.57 25.66 -5.35
C SER A 123 0.51 26.74 -5.57
N GLY A 124 -0.70 26.56 -5.02
CA GLY A 124 -1.78 27.55 -5.06
C GLY A 124 -2.84 27.31 -6.15
N ASP A 125 -2.66 26.32 -7.01
CA ASP A 125 -3.62 25.96 -8.05
C ASP A 125 -4.84 25.25 -7.45
N ARG A 126 -6.04 25.58 -7.94
CA ARG A 126 -7.30 25.02 -7.45
C ARG A 126 -8.08 24.25 -8.51
N TYR A 127 -7.45 23.21 -9.06
CA TYR A 127 -8.11 22.31 -10.01
C TYR A 127 -9.25 21.53 -9.35
N SER A 128 -10.30 21.22 -10.12
CA SER A 128 -11.21 20.11 -9.81
C SER A 128 -10.58 18.78 -10.26
N LEU A 129 -11.11 17.64 -9.83
CA LEU A 129 -10.62 16.33 -10.32
C LEU A 129 -10.69 16.23 -11.86
N ALA A 130 -11.80 16.67 -12.45
CA ALA A 130 -11.96 16.69 -13.90
C ALA A 130 -10.95 17.64 -14.58
N GLY A 131 -10.71 18.81 -13.98
CA GLY A 131 -9.69 19.74 -14.46
C GLY A 131 -8.29 19.14 -14.44
N LEU A 132 -7.91 18.49 -13.33
CA LEU A 132 -6.62 17.83 -13.21
C LEU A 132 -6.46 16.70 -14.24
N LEU A 133 -7.49 15.86 -14.41
CA LEU A 133 -7.49 14.79 -15.41
C LEU A 133 -7.38 15.34 -16.83
N SER A 134 -8.10 16.41 -17.15
CA SER A 134 -8.01 17.08 -18.44
C SER A 134 -6.60 17.60 -18.72
N GLU A 135 -5.93 18.19 -17.74
CA GLU A 135 -4.55 18.68 -17.86
C GLU A 135 -3.52 17.55 -18.00
N LEU A 136 -3.77 16.40 -17.37
CA LEU A 136 -2.97 15.18 -17.52
C LEU A 136 -3.15 14.53 -18.90
N VAL A 137 -4.39 14.45 -19.39
CA VAL A 137 -4.73 13.84 -20.69
C VAL A 137 -4.28 14.72 -21.86
N SER A 138 -4.44 16.04 -21.74
CA SER A 138 -3.97 16.99 -22.75
C SER A 138 -2.45 17.11 -22.80
N GLY A 139 -1.72 16.49 -21.86
CA GLY A 139 -0.27 16.44 -21.83
C GLY A 139 0.41 17.74 -21.38
N ARG A 140 -0.35 18.75 -20.91
CA ARG A 140 0.23 19.96 -20.30
C ARG A 140 1.00 19.62 -19.04
N ILE A 141 0.50 18.66 -18.27
CA ILE A 141 1.19 18.07 -17.12
C ILE A 141 1.90 16.78 -17.56
N SER A 142 3.23 16.77 -17.50
CA SER A 142 4.04 15.61 -17.93
C SER A 142 4.00 14.46 -16.91
N LEU A 143 3.23 13.42 -17.21
CA LEU A 143 3.21 12.15 -16.47
C LEU A 143 4.51 11.33 -16.58
N LYS A 144 5.36 11.61 -17.56
CA LYS A 144 6.55 10.81 -17.85
C LYS A 144 7.53 10.77 -16.68
N GLY A 145 7.72 11.88 -15.96
CA GLY A 145 8.61 11.93 -14.79
C GLY A 145 8.14 11.02 -13.65
N PRO A 146 6.93 11.26 -13.12
CA PRO A 146 6.33 10.43 -12.09
C PRO A 146 6.22 8.95 -12.48
N SER A 147 5.77 8.65 -13.71
CA SER A 147 5.62 7.27 -14.16
C SER A 147 6.94 6.50 -14.17
N ILE A 148 8.03 7.12 -14.64
CA ILE A 148 9.37 6.50 -14.61
C ILE A 148 9.83 6.30 -13.17
N THR A 149 9.63 7.28 -12.28
CA THR A 149 10.03 7.15 -10.87
C THR A 149 9.26 6.04 -10.17
N ILE A 150 7.95 5.97 -10.37
CA ILE A 150 7.12 4.91 -9.77
C ILE A 150 7.49 3.55 -10.34
N ALA A 151 7.77 3.43 -11.65
CA ALA A 151 8.24 2.18 -12.24
C ALA A 151 9.57 1.70 -11.63
N VAL A 152 10.52 2.62 -11.42
CA VAL A 152 11.79 2.30 -10.74
C VAL A 152 11.57 1.88 -9.29
N VAL A 153 10.71 2.59 -8.55
CA VAL A 153 10.34 2.24 -7.17
C VAL A 153 9.69 0.86 -7.14
N GLY A 154 8.70 0.61 -8.00
CA GLY A 154 8.01 -0.67 -8.08
C GLY A 154 8.94 -1.84 -8.44
N ALA A 155 9.91 -1.63 -9.34
CA ALA A 155 10.92 -2.64 -9.65
C ALA A 155 11.83 -2.95 -8.43
N LEU A 156 12.19 -1.94 -7.65
CA LEU A 156 12.98 -2.10 -6.42
C LEU A 156 12.18 -2.79 -5.31
N ASP A 157 10.92 -2.41 -5.12
CA ASP A 157 10.00 -3.06 -4.17
C ASP A 157 9.79 -4.52 -4.54
N PHE A 158 9.57 -4.82 -5.83
CA PHE A 158 9.43 -6.18 -6.33
C PHE A 158 10.70 -7.00 -6.12
N ALA A 159 11.87 -6.46 -6.47
CA ALA A 159 13.16 -7.12 -6.23
C ALA A 159 13.39 -7.40 -4.74
N GLY A 160 13.04 -6.43 -3.87
CA GLY A 160 13.10 -6.59 -2.42
C GLY A 160 12.17 -7.69 -1.90
N ALA A 161 10.94 -7.76 -2.41
CA ALA A 161 9.97 -8.79 -2.05
C ALA A 161 10.44 -10.19 -2.48
N VAL A 162 10.97 -10.34 -3.70
CA VAL A 162 11.55 -11.60 -4.19
C VAL A 162 12.73 -12.04 -3.30
N LEU A 163 13.60 -11.11 -2.93
CA LEU A 163 14.74 -11.40 -2.05
C LEU A 163 14.27 -11.86 -0.65
N ALA A 164 13.23 -11.22 -0.11
CA ALA A 164 12.62 -11.59 1.16
C ALA A 164 11.95 -12.97 1.12
N ALA A 165 11.23 -13.29 0.03
CA ALA A 165 10.59 -14.59 -0.17
C ALA A 165 11.62 -15.71 -0.34
N LEU A 166 12.66 -15.48 -1.14
CA LEU A 166 13.77 -16.43 -1.31
C LEU A 166 14.46 -16.70 0.02
N ARG A 167 14.67 -15.65 0.82
CA ARG A 167 15.20 -15.79 2.17
C ARG A 167 14.31 -16.68 3.04
N TYR A 168 13.00 -16.52 3.03
CA TYR A 168 12.09 -17.38 3.81
C TYR A 168 12.20 -18.86 3.38
N HIS A 169 12.22 -19.12 2.06
CA HIS A 169 12.33 -20.48 1.52
C HIS A 169 13.66 -21.17 1.82
N VAL A 170 14.79 -20.47 1.65
CA VAL A 170 16.13 -21.05 1.91
C VAL A 170 16.35 -21.30 3.41
N MET A 171 15.63 -20.58 4.27
CA MET A 171 15.91 -20.51 5.70
C MET A 171 14.95 -21.35 6.56
N GLY A 172 13.83 -21.83 6.01
CA GLY A 172 12.86 -22.71 6.68
C GLY A 172 13.40 -24.08 7.12
N GLY A 173 14.69 -24.37 6.89
CA GLY A 173 15.34 -25.63 7.27
C GLY A 173 16.56 -25.51 8.21
N ARG A 174 16.96 -24.32 8.68
CA ARG A 174 18.18 -24.15 9.51
C ARG A 174 17.90 -23.33 10.77
N SER A 175 17.59 -24.00 11.88
CA SER A 175 17.21 -23.38 13.17
C SER A 175 18.40 -22.84 14.01
N GLY A 176 19.65 -22.93 13.54
CA GLY A 176 20.83 -22.76 14.39
C GLY A 176 21.54 -21.40 14.42
N VAL A 177 21.21 -20.43 13.55
CA VAL A 177 21.99 -19.16 13.41
C VAL A 177 21.13 -17.92 13.73
N LEU A 178 20.44 -17.93 14.87
CA LEU A 178 19.39 -16.95 15.19
C LEU A 178 19.91 -15.50 15.38
N SER A 179 21.15 -15.29 15.83
CA SER A 179 21.66 -13.94 16.18
C SER A 179 22.06 -13.08 14.96
N VAL A 180 22.98 -13.58 14.12
CA VAL A 180 23.42 -12.86 12.91
C VAL A 180 22.28 -12.71 11.90
N GLN A 181 21.47 -13.75 11.78
CA GLN A 181 20.32 -13.75 10.89
C GLN A 181 19.23 -12.80 11.36
N GLY A 182 18.94 -12.75 12.66
CA GLY A 182 18.03 -11.77 13.25
C GLY A 182 18.50 -10.34 12.98
N LEU A 183 19.80 -10.07 13.17
CA LEU A 183 20.40 -8.76 12.89
C LEU A 183 20.29 -8.37 11.41
N VAL A 184 20.60 -9.28 10.48
CA VAL A 184 20.46 -9.04 9.04
C VAL A 184 18.99 -8.82 8.66
N SER A 185 18.05 -9.49 9.33
CA SER A 185 16.62 -9.26 9.12
C SER A 185 16.19 -7.88 9.59
N LEU A 186 16.64 -7.47 10.77
CA LEU A 186 16.35 -6.16 11.33
C LEU A 186 16.94 -5.05 10.45
N LEU A 187 18.18 -5.20 9.99
CA LEU A 187 18.84 -4.26 9.09
C LEU A 187 18.11 -4.15 7.75
N ALA A 188 17.70 -5.28 7.16
CA ALA A 188 16.91 -5.28 5.93
C ALA A 188 15.55 -4.58 6.12
N HIS A 189 14.90 -4.81 7.25
CA HIS A 189 13.63 -4.14 7.58
C HIS A 189 13.82 -2.63 7.75
N LEU A 190 14.84 -2.19 8.51
CA LEU A 190 15.17 -0.78 8.67
C LEU A 190 15.55 -0.10 7.35
N ALA A 191 16.28 -0.80 6.48
CA ALA A 191 16.62 -0.32 5.14
C ALA A 191 15.36 -0.16 4.28
N SER A 192 14.43 -1.11 4.34
CA SER A 192 13.12 -1.03 3.67
C SER A 192 12.32 0.18 4.15
N LEU A 193 12.25 0.41 5.48
CA LEU A 193 11.55 1.57 6.05
C LEU A 193 12.13 2.90 5.57
N CYS A 194 13.46 3.03 5.57
CA CYS A 194 14.13 4.21 5.03
C CYS A 194 13.80 4.38 3.55
N PHE A 195 13.89 3.30 2.78
CA PHE A 195 13.63 3.29 1.35
C PHE A 195 12.19 3.72 1.02
N THR A 196 11.18 3.29 1.79
CA THR A 196 9.79 3.71 1.60
C THR A 196 9.64 5.22 1.60
N VAL A 197 10.29 5.93 2.54
CA VAL A 197 10.22 7.40 2.58
C VAL A 197 10.98 8.04 1.44
N ILE A 198 12.15 7.51 1.08
CA ILE A 198 12.92 8.00 -0.07
C ILE A 198 12.13 7.81 -1.37
N ALA A 199 11.40 6.70 -1.49
CA ALA A 199 10.50 6.43 -2.60
C ALA A 199 9.34 7.43 -2.63
N LEU A 200 8.62 7.62 -1.52
CA LEU A 200 7.52 8.59 -1.43
C LEU A 200 7.97 10.02 -1.79
N VAL A 201 9.04 10.50 -1.15
CA VAL A 201 9.61 11.83 -1.42
C VAL A 201 10.20 11.90 -2.83
N GLY A 202 10.76 10.81 -3.36
CA GLY A 202 11.28 10.73 -4.72
C GLY A 202 10.18 10.84 -5.77
N VAL A 203 9.05 10.16 -5.59
CA VAL A 203 7.92 10.31 -6.49
C VAL A 203 7.36 11.73 -6.39
N ALA A 204 7.20 12.28 -5.18
CA ALA A 204 6.78 13.67 -4.97
C ALA A 204 7.71 14.67 -5.69
N ALA A 205 9.03 14.48 -5.56
CA ALA A 205 10.03 15.28 -6.27
C ALA A 205 9.88 15.20 -7.80
N SER A 206 9.54 14.03 -8.33
CA SER A 206 9.33 13.87 -9.77
C SER A 206 7.99 14.42 -10.28
N VAL A 207 7.03 14.64 -9.39
CA VAL A 207 5.77 15.34 -9.69
C VAL A 207 6.01 16.84 -9.71
N ALA A 208 6.62 17.38 -8.65
CA ALA A 208 6.92 18.80 -8.54
C ALA A 208 7.94 19.27 -9.60
N ASP A 209 9.04 18.53 -9.79
CA ASP A 209 10.14 18.86 -10.71
C ASP A 209 10.20 17.87 -11.90
N SER A 210 9.07 17.67 -12.57
CA SER A 210 8.91 16.67 -13.63
C SER A 210 9.95 16.74 -14.76
N ARG A 211 10.54 17.91 -15.01
CA ARG A 211 11.59 18.07 -16.03
C ARG A 211 12.98 17.69 -15.55
N LYS A 212 13.34 18.00 -14.30
CA LYS A 212 14.71 17.90 -13.75
C LYS A 212 14.95 16.61 -12.98
N CYS A 213 13.92 16.07 -12.32
CA CYS A 213 14.03 14.92 -11.42
C CYS A 213 13.12 13.76 -11.89
N ARG A 214 13.71 12.67 -12.40
CA ARG A 214 12.97 11.46 -12.84
C ARG A 214 13.75 10.19 -12.49
N GLY A 215 13.03 9.11 -12.19
CA GLY A 215 13.64 7.80 -11.92
C GLY A 215 14.66 7.86 -10.78
N VAL A 216 15.83 7.26 -11.03
CA VAL A 216 16.94 7.22 -10.06
C VAL A 216 17.43 8.61 -9.65
N ARG A 217 17.32 9.64 -10.53
CA ARG A 217 17.72 11.01 -10.16
C ARG A 217 16.79 11.60 -9.10
N ALA A 218 15.50 11.31 -9.18
CA ALA A 218 14.52 11.75 -8.19
C ALA A 218 14.76 11.05 -6.84
N LEU A 219 15.04 9.73 -6.85
CA LEU A 219 15.41 8.99 -5.65
C LEU A 219 16.70 9.49 -5.02
N ARG A 220 17.72 9.80 -5.83
CA ARG A 220 18.98 10.39 -5.34
C ARG A 220 18.76 11.76 -4.70
N GLN A 221 17.89 12.58 -5.27
CA GLN A 221 17.54 13.87 -4.70
C GLN A 221 16.80 13.70 -3.37
N ALA A 222 15.79 12.83 -3.32
CA ALA A 222 15.07 12.50 -2.11
C ALA A 222 15.99 11.95 -1.02
N TRP A 223 16.91 11.06 -1.37
CA TRP A 223 17.95 10.56 -0.45
C TRP A 223 18.74 11.71 0.16
N ARG A 224 19.21 12.66 -0.65
CA ARG A 224 19.96 13.83 -0.15
C ARG A 224 19.12 14.70 0.78
N LEU A 225 17.85 14.95 0.45
CA LEU A 225 16.95 15.75 1.28
C LEU A 225 16.66 15.09 2.62
N VAL A 226 16.36 13.79 2.61
CA VAL A 226 16.04 12.99 3.81
C VAL A 226 17.28 12.77 4.70
N THR A 227 18.46 12.59 4.13
CA THR A 227 19.67 12.29 4.94
C THR A 227 20.44 13.53 5.37
N ARG A 228 20.48 14.60 4.55
CA ARG A 228 21.36 15.75 4.78
C ARG A 228 20.64 17.03 5.18
N VAL A 229 19.42 17.26 4.71
CA VAL A 229 18.74 18.56 4.90
C VAL A 229 17.80 18.51 6.11
N ARG A 230 16.73 17.69 6.07
CA ARG A 230 15.72 17.63 7.15
C ARG A 230 15.58 16.23 7.75
N ARG A 231 16.70 15.66 8.23
CA ARG A 231 16.76 14.28 8.74
C ARG A 231 15.74 13.96 9.84
N LYS A 232 15.47 14.90 10.75
CA LYS A 232 14.52 14.70 11.85
C LYS A 232 13.08 14.58 11.36
N GLU A 233 12.71 15.42 10.41
CA GLU A 233 11.37 15.40 9.80
C GLU A 233 11.20 14.24 8.84
N GLY A 234 12.26 13.87 8.10
CA GLY A 234 12.27 12.64 7.34
C GLY A 234 12.02 11.41 8.22
N LEU A 235 12.58 11.36 9.43
CA LEU A 235 12.31 10.29 10.40
C LEU A 235 10.86 10.33 10.92
N VAL A 236 10.29 11.52 11.15
CA VAL A 236 8.85 11.66 11.47
C VAL A 236 7.98 11.15 10.31
N LEU A 237 8.35 11.45 9.07
CA LEU A 237 7.64 10.93 7.88
C LEU A 237 7.73 9.40 7.79
N VAL A 238 8.87 8.79 8.16
CA VAL A 238 8.99 7.31 8.27
C VAL A 238 7.99 6.77 9.29
N LEU A 239 7.94 7.38 10.47
CA LEU A 239 7.02 6.96 11.52
C LEU A 239 5.56 7.05 11.07
N VAL A 240 5.18 8.14 10.41
CA VAL A 240 3.80 8.33 9.91
C VAL A 240 3.45 7.33 8.80
N ALA A 241 4.33 7.16 7.81
CA ALA A 241 4.11 6.25 6.70
C ALA A 241 4.06 4.78 7.15
N TYR A 242 4.84 4.42 8.16
CA TYR A 242 4.93 3.04 8.66
C TYR A 242 3.90 2.72 9.76
N LEU A 243 3.82 3.55 10.81
CA LEU A 243 2.93 3.31 11.94
C LEU A 243 1.48 3.63 11.61
N GLY A 244 1.23 4.58 10.70
CA GLY A 244 -0.12 4.97 10.29
C GLY A 244 -1.01 3.78 9.91
N PRO A 245 -0.60 2.93 8.95
CA PRO A 245 -1.34 1.72 8.61
C PRO A 245 -1.56 0.76 9.79
N THR A 246 -0.58 0.66 10.71
CA THR A 246 -0.70 -0.24 11.88
C THR A 246 -1.77 0.19 12.86
N VAL A 247 -2.09 1.49 12.93
CA VAL A 247 -3.19 2.02 13.78
C VAL A 247 -4.56 1.63 13.22
N VAL A 248 -4.68 1.50 11.89
CA VAL A 248 -5.93 1.19 11.20
C VAL A 248 -6.15 -0.33 11.07
N ALA A 249 -5.08 -1.12 11.11
CA ALA A 249 -5.11 -2.58 10.97
C ALA A 249 -6.03 -3.35 11.96
N PRO A 250 -6.17 -2.96 13.25
CA PRO A 250 -7.08 -3.64 14.17
C PRO A 250 -8.53 -3.63 13.68
N LEU A 251 -8.99 -2.54 13.06
CA LEU A 251 -10.36 -2.45 12.53
C LEU A 251 -10.64 -3.49 11.46
N HIS A 252 -9.66 -3.74 10.58
CA HIS A 252 -9.77 -4.79 9.58
C HIS A 252 -9.87 -6.17 10.22
N ARG A 253 -9.06 -6.45 11.25
CA ARG A 253 -9.12 -7.72 12.00
C ARG A 253 -10.47 -7.91 12.69
N PHE A 254 -11.01 -6.86 13.32
CA PHE A 254 -12.34 -6.90 13.91
C PHE A 254 -13.41 -7.17 12.85
N ALA A 255 -13.34 -6.50 11.70
CA ALA A 255 -14.28 -6.71 10.62
C ALA A 255 -14.30 -8.17 10.12
N LEU A 256 -13.11 -8.78 9.98
CA LEU A 256 -13.01 -10.20 9.62
C LEU A 256 -13.60 -11.12 10.70
N GLY A 257 -13.47 -10.78 11.98
CA GLY A 257 -14.11 -11.50 13.08
C GLY A 257 -15.64 -11.53 12.98
N TYR A 258 -16.26 -10.46 12.47
CA TYR A 258 -17.71 -10.37 12.26
C TYR A 258 -18.21 -11.07 11.00
N SER A 259 -17.32 -11.50 10.09
CA SER A 259 -17.70 -12.08 8.79
C SER A 259 -18.67 -13.27 8.91
N LYS A 260 -18.52 -14.11 9.94
CA LYS A 260 -19.36 -15.30 10.16
C LYS A 260 -20.62 -15.03 10.98
N SER A 261 -20.64 -13.96 11.78
CA SER A 261 -21.76 -13.65 12.69
C SER A 261 -22.75 -12.66 12.08
N SER A 262 -22.27 -11.63 11.39
CA SER A 262 -23.11 -10.62 10.74
C SER A 262 -22.39 -10.01 9.55
N MET A 263 -22.85 -10.37 8.35
CA MET A 263 -22.31 -9.83 7.10
C MET A 263 -22.49 -8.31 7.03
N ALA A 264 -23.62 -7.78 7.53
CA ALA A 264 -23.87 -6.34 7.56
C ALA A 264 -22.84 -5.60 8.45
N ALA A 265 -22.59 -6.10 9.67
CA ALA A 265 -21.60 -5.52 10.56
C ALA A 265 -20.18 -5.60 9.98
N CYS A 266 -19.84 -6.72 9.35
CA CYS A 266 -18.57 -6.90 8.64
C CYS A 266 -18.38 -5.83 7.55
N LEU A 267 -19.36 -5.65 6.66
CA LEU A 267 -19.31 -4.67 5.58
C LEU A 267 -19.22 -3.23 6.09
N CYS A 268 -19.98 -2.89 7.14
CA CYS A 268 -19.89 -1.56 7.77
C CYS A 268 -18.50 -1.28 8.33
N LEU A 269 -17.92 -2.22 9.09
CA LEU A 269 -16.57 -2.07 9.65
C LEU A 269 -15.50 -2.00 8.55
N MET A 270 -15.67 -2.75 7.45
CA MET A 270 -14.77 -2.68 6.30
C MET A 270 -14.86 -1.33 5.58
N ALA A 271 -16.05 -0.73 5.48
CA ALA A 271 -16.21 0.61 4.92
C ALA A 271 -15.50 1.67 5.77
N VAL A 272 -15.63 1.59 7.10
CA VAL A 272 -14.92 2.48 8.04
C VAL A 272 -13.40 2.30 7.93
N TYR A 273 -12.93 1.05 7.92
CA TYR A 273 -11.52 0.71 7.69
C TYR A 273 -11.01 1.31 6.37
N ALA A 274 -11.78 1.16 5.29
CA ALA A 274 -11.38 1.61 3.96
C ALA A 274 -11.31 3.15 3.88
N LEU A 275 -12.24 3.86 4.51
CA LEU A 275 -12.19 5.32 4.62
C LEU A 275 -10.95 5.80 5.38
N LEU A 276 -10.66 5.19 6.53
CA LEU A 276 -9.50 5.56 7.35
C LEU A 276 -8.18 5.20 6.67
N SER A 277 -8.09 4.02 6.04
CA SER A 277 -6.93 3.58 5.28
C SER A 277 -6.68 4.49 4.07
N GLY A 278 -7.74 4.84 3.33
CA GLY A 278 -7.68 5.78 2.22
C GLY A 278 -7.23 7.18 2.66
N ALA A 279 -7.78 7.69 3.76
CA ALA A 279 -7.39 8.96 4.34
C ALA A 279 -5.92 8.97 4.78
N GLN A 280 -5.46 7.90 5.44
CA GLN A 280 -4.07 7.78 5.89
C GLN A 280 -3.09 7.70 4.73
N GLN A 281 -3.43 6.97 3.66
CA GLN A 281 -2.58 6.86 2.47
C GLN A 281 -2.50 8.20 1.74
N LEU A 282 -3.63 8.90 1.58
CA LEU A 282 -3.69 10.23 0.98
C LEU A 282 -2.89 11.26 1.81
N PHE A 283 -3.03 11.21 3.13
CA PHE A 283 -2.27 12.04 4.06
C PHE A 283 -0.75 11.80 3.96
N SER A 284 -0.32 10.54 3.89
CA SER A 284 1.10 10.19 3.75
C SER A 284 1.71 10.73 2.45
N LEU A 285 0.95 10.68 1.35
CA LEU A 285 1.37 11.23 0.05
C LEU A 285 1.41 12.76 0.07
N ALA A 286 0.39 13.41 0.65
CA ALA A 286 0.39 14.86 0.84
C ALA A 286 1.55 15.32 1.72
N ALA A 287 1.83 14.61 2.82
CA ALA A 287 2.94 14.89 3.72
C ALA A 287 4.30 14.76 3.03
N ALA A 288 4.48 13.75 2.18
CA ALA A 288 5.70 13.62 1.38
C ALA A 288 5.89 14.80 0.40
N THR A 289 4.81 15.29 -0.21
CA THR A 289 4.83 16.46 -1.09
C THR A 289 5.20 17.74 -0.34
N VAL A 290 4.53 18.04 0.77
CA VAL A 290 4.84 19.23 1.59
C VAL A 290 6.27 19.16 2.12
N TYR A 291 6.69 18.00 2.63
CA TYR A 291 8.07 17.77 3.07
C TYR A 291 9.07 18.10 1.96
N TYR A 292 8.81 17.65 0.73
CA TYR A 292 9.68 17.93 -0.41
C TYR A 292 9.81 19.43 -0.69
N TYR A 293 8.69 20.17 -0.78
CA TYR A 293 8.72 21.61 -1.03
C TYR A 293 9.49 22.36 0.05
N GLN A 294 9.16 22.13 1.33
CA GLN A 294 9.84 22.82 2.42
C GLN A 294 11.33 22.41 2.53
N ALA A 295 11.69 21.17 2.19
CA ALA A 295 13.09 20.73 2.18
C ALA A 295 13.89 21.34 1.01
N MET A 296 13.23 21.71 -0.08
CA MET A 296 13.84 22.43 -1.20
C MET A 296 14.03 23.91 -0.88
N GLU A 297 13.05 24.57 -0.24
CA GLU A 297 13.16 25.97 0.21
C GLU A 297 14.34 26.17 1.17
N ASN A 298 14.56 25.25 2.12
CA ASN A 298 15.67 25.33 3.08
C ASN A 298 17.06 25.03 2.48
N LYS A 299 17.14 24.64 1.21
CA LYS A 299 18.40 24.37 0.51
C LYS A 299 18.97 25.63 -0.14
N GLU A 300 18.11 26.61 -0.42
CA GLU A 300 18.45 27.92 -0.98
C GLU A 300 18.86 28.89 0.13
#